data_AF-A0A235IY94-F1
#
_entry.id   AF-A0A235IY94-F1
#
_cell.length_a   1.000
_cell.length_b   1.000
_cell.length_c   1.000
_cell.angle_alpha   90.00
_cell.angle_beta   90.00
_cell.angle_gamma   90.00
#
_symmetry.space_group_name_H-M   'P 1'
#
loop_
_entity.id
_entity.type
_entity.pdbx_description
1 polymer ?
#
loop_
_entity_poly.entity_id
_entity_poly.type
_entity_poly.pdbx_seq_one_letter_code
_entity_poly.pdbx_strand_id
1 'polypeptide(L)'
;MLNRAVLGATLHFLSSYSPDFSPIENCWSKVKEFIRSIAPRTYHDLAQAINRAFQQVSLQDIHHWFTHCCYCITEYVEPVSSLPSNS
;
A
#
# COMPACT_ATOMS: atom_id res chain seq x y z
N MET A 1 -10.81 -5.14 30.25
CA MET A 1 -9.58 -5.91 30.02
C MET A 1 -9.07 -5.58 28.62
N LEU A 2 -8.03 -4.77 28.50
CA LEU A 2 -7.43 -4.37 27.21
C LEU A 2 -6.25 -5.30 26.91
N ASN A 3 -6.38 -6.13 25.89
CA ASN A 3 -5.30 -6.97 25.38
C ASN A 3 -4.25 -6.08 24.72
N ARG A 4 -3.13 -5.86 25.42
CA ARG A 4 -1.91 -5.30 24.84
C ARG A 4 -1.18 -6.39 24.07
N ALA A 5 -1.09 -6.25 22.75
CA ALA A 5 -0.13 -7.00 21.96
C ALA A 5 1.30 -6.56 22.33
N VAL A 6 2.24 -7.50 22.31
CA VAL A 6 3.58 -7.42 22.93
C VAL A 6 4.51 -6.32 22.36
N LEU A 7 4.06 -5.54 21.36
CA LEU A 7 4.87 -4.50 20.67
C LEU A 7 4.24 -3.10 20.62
N GLY A 8 3.22 -2.81 21.44
CA GLY A 8 2.60 -1.48 21.46
C GLY A 8 1.69 -1.18 20.26
N ALA A 9 1.35 -2.20 19.46
CA ALA A 9 0.34 -2.10 18.43
C ALA A 9 -1.06 -1.96 19.07
N THR A 10 -1.79 -0.92 18.66
CA THR A 10 -3.17 -0.68 19.10
C THR A 10 -4.14 -1.35 18.12
N LEU A 11 -5.02 -2.19 18.64
CA LEU A 11 -6.06 -2.83 17.83
C LEU A 11 -7.16 -1.81 17.52
N HIS A 12 -7.28 -1.40 16.26
CA HIS A 12 -8.39 -0.60 15.77
C HIS A 12 -9.45 -1.52 15.17
N PHE A 13 -10.58 -1.66 15.84
CA PHE A 13 -11.75 -2.35 15.30
C PHE A 13 -12.39 -1.48 14.23
N LEU A 14 -12.30 -1.91 12.97
CA LEU A 14 -13.11 -1.35 11.90
C LEU A 14 -14.56 -1.81 12.11
N SER A 15 -15.52 -0.90 11.92
CA SER A 15 -16.95 -1.24 12.00
C SER A 15 -17.27 -2.32 10.96
N SER A 16 -18.27 -3.16 11.24
CA SER A 16 -18.50 -4.42 10.52
C SER A 16 -18.82 -4.31 9.02
N TYR A 17 -18.92 -3.11 8.45
CA TYR A 17 -19.19 -2.88 7.03
C TYR A 17 -18.61 -1.53 6.55
N SER A 18 -17.29 -1.37 6.55
CA SER A 18 -16.64 -0.29 5.80
C SER A 18 -15.59 -0.82 4.81
N PRO A 19 -16.01 -1.64 3.82
CA PRO A 19 -15.12 -2.15 2.78
C PRO A 19 -14.51 -1.04 1.91
N ASP A 20 -15.13 0.15 1.88
CA ASP A 20 -14.72 1.26 1.01
C ASP A 20 -13.62 2.17 1.58
N PHE A 21 -13.18 1.96 2.83
CA PHE A 21 -12.22 2.86 3.51
C PHE A 21 -10.95 2.15 3.99
N SER A 22 -10.54 1.05 3.37
CA SER A 22 -9.25 0.45 3.66
C SER A 22 -8.26 0.77 2.53
N PRO A 23 -7.16 1.51 2.78
CA PRO A 23 -6.17 1.84 1.75
C PRO A 23 -5.52 0.59 1.13
N ILE A 24 -5.65 -0.57 1.77
CA ILE A 24 -5.21 -1.86 1.23
C ILE A 24 -6.02 -2.27 -0.01
N GLU A 25 -7.30 -1.89 -0.12
CA GLU A 25 -8.15 -2.22 -1.27
C GLU A 25 -7.69 -1.45 -2.53
N ASN A 26 -7.27 -0.20 -2.36
CA ASN A 26 -6.67 0.59 -3.45
C ASN A 26 -5.35 -0.04 -3.92
N CYS A 27 -4.52 -0.50 -2.97
CA CYS A 27 -3.29 -1.24 -3.28
C CYS A 27 -3.58 -2.51 -4.08
N TRP A 28 -4.50 -3.35 -3.61
CA TRP A 28 -4.88 -4.57 -4.31
C TRP A 28 -5.51 -4.30 -5.67
N SER A 29 -6.24 -3.21 -5.83
CA SER A 29 -6.81 -2.81 -7.12
C SER A 29 -5.72 -2.52 -8.15
N LYS A 30 -4.71 -1.70 -7.80
CA LYS A 30 -3.54 -1.41 -8.66
C LYS A 30 -2.74 -2.67 -8.99
N VAL A 31 -2.47 -3.52 -8.00
CA VAL A 31 -1.75 -4.78 -8.19
C VAL A 31 -2.50 -5.73 -9.13
N LYS A 32 -3.82 -5.91 -8.92
CA LYS A 32 -4.65 -6.76 -9.78
C LYS A 32 -4.72 -6.24 -11.20
N GLU A 33 -4.84 -4.93 -11.39
CA GLU A 33 -4.85 -4.30 -12.71
C GLU A 33 -3.56 -4.58 -13.48
N PHE A 34 -2.41 -4.42 -12.83
CA PHE A 34 -1.11 -4.71 -13.44
C PHE A 34 -0.93 -6.20 -13.79
N ILE A 35 -1.32 -7.11 -12.89
CA ILE A 35 -1.23 -8.56 -13.18
C ILE A 35 -2.15 -8.92 -14.35
N ARG A 36 -3.35 -8.33 -14.41
CA ARG A 36 -4.31 -8.55 -15.50
C ARG A 36 -3.79 -8.04 -16.84
N SER A 37 -3.05 -6.92 -16.86
CA SER A 37 -2.46 -6.39 -18.09
C SER A 37 -1.35 -7.29 -18.64
N ILE A 38 -0.61 -8.00 -17.78
CA ILE A 38 0.42 -8.97 -18.17
C ILE A 38 -0.19 -10.32 -18.59
N ALA A 39 -1.34 -10.68 -18.04
CA ALA A 39 -2.05 -11.95 -18.31
C ALA A 39 -1.16 -13.22 -18.23
N PRO A 40 -0.43 -13.43 -17.10
CA PRO A 40 0.49 -14.55 -16.95
C PRO A 40 -0.23 -15.90 -17.09
N ARG A 41 0.42 -16.87 -17.76
CA ARG A 41 -0.15 -18.20 -18.05
C ARG A 41 0.52 -19.35 -17.28
N THR A 42 1.55 -19.04 -16.51
CA THR A 42 2.26 -20.00 -15.67
C THR A 42 2.38 -19.47 -14.25
N TYR A 43 2.60 -20.37 -13.28
CA TYR A 43 2.83 -19.99 -11.89
C TYR A 43 4.10 -19.13 -11.74
N HIS A 44 5.15 -19.46 -12.48
CA HIS A 44 6.39 -18.70 -12.47
C HIS A 44 6.18 -17.25 -12.93
N ASP A 45 5.46 -17.07 -14.04
CA ASP A 45 5.17 -15.74 -14.58
C ASP A 45 4.25 -14.95 -13.64
N LEU A 46 3.29 -15.62 -12.97
CA LEU A 46 2.45 -14.98 -11.97
C LEU A 46 3.29 -14.48 -10.78
N ALA A 47 4.21 -15.30 -10.26
CA ALA A 47 5.08 -14.89 -9.16
C ALA A 47 5.98 -13.70 -9.53
N GLN A 48 6.51 -13.68 -10.77
CA GLN A 48 7.26 -12.52 -11.27
C GLN A 48 6.36 -11.29 -11.45
N ALA A 49 5.15 -11.46 -11.99
CA ALA A 49 4.19 -10.38 -12.20
C ALA A 49 3.78 -9.74 -10.86
N ILE A 50 3.59 -10.53 -9.80
CA ILE A 50 3.31 -10.01 -8.45
C ILE A 50 4.46 -9.13 -7.94
N ASN A 51 5.71 -9.61 -8.04
CA ASN A 51 6.87 -8.82 -7.62
C ASN A 51 6.96 -7.50 -8.39
N ARG A 52 6.78 -7.55 -9.71
CA ARG A 52 6.77 -6.35 -10.56
C ARG A 52 5.61 -5.41 -10.22
N ALA A 53 4.43 -5.94 -9.91
CA ALA A 53 3.25 -5.15 -9.54
C ALA A 53 3.52 -4.33 -8.28
N PHE A 54 4.12 -4.95 -7.25
CA PHE A 54 4.48 -4.23 -6.03
C PHE A 54 5.58 -3.19 -6.25
N GLN A 55 6.50 -3.40 -7.19
CA GLN A 55 7.48 -2.39 -7.58
C GLN A 55 6.86 -1.17 -8.27
N GLN A 56 5.62 -1.26 -8.79
CA GLN A 56 4.88 -0.12 -9.34
C GLN A 56 4.13 0.70 -8.28
N VAL A 57 4.11 0.24 -7.02
CA VAL A 57 3.50 0.99 -5.92
C VAL A 57 4.52 2.00 -5.39
N SER A 58 4.22 3.28 -5.58
CA SER A 58 5.04 4.39 -5.11
C SER A 58 4.61 4.85 -3.71
N LEU A 59 5.48 5.60 -3.03
CA LEU A 59 5.14 6.26 -1.77
C LEU A 59 4.01 7.29 -1.96
N GLN A 60 3.96 7.93 -3.13
CA GLN A 60 2.89 8.83 -3.53
C GLN A 60 1.54 8.10 -3.62
N ASP A 61 1.50 6.91 -4.23
CA ASP A 61 0.26 6.09 -4.27
C ASP A 61 -0.24 5.79 -2.86
N ILE A 62 0.67 5.34 -1.98
CA ILE A 62 0.34 5.01 -0.59
C ILE A 62 -0.24 6.23 0.12
N HIS A 63 0.45 7.37 0.05
CA HIS A 63 -0.01 8.61 0.68
C HIS A 63 -1.40 9.03 0.17
N HIS A 64 -1.62 9.00 -1.15
CA HIS A 64 -2.90 9.34 -1.74
C HIS A 64 -4.02 8.38 -1.31
N TRP A 65 -3.74 7.08 -1.16
CA TRP A 65 -4.74 6.11 -0.68
C TRP A 65 -5.13 6.36 0.78
N PHE A 66 -4.16 6.68 1.64
CA PHE A 66 -4.44 7.06 3.02
C PHE A 66 -5.22 8.38 3.10
N THR A 67 -4.91 9.34 2.22
CA THR A 67 -5.64 10.61 2.12
C THR A 67 -7.08 10.39 1.65
N HIS A 68 -7.26 9.56 0.61
CA HIS A 68 -8.57 9.20 0.07
C HIS A 68 -9.44 8.49 1.11
N CYS A 69 -8.85 7.66 1.97
CA CYS A 69 -9.54 7.00 3.07
C CYS A 69 -9.66 7.86 4.34
N CYS A 70 -9.37 9.17 4.26
CA CYS A 70 -9.47 10.13 5.38
C CYS A 70 -8.57 9.82 6.59
N TYR A 71 -7.50 9.05 6.42
CA TYR A 71 -6.52 8.78 7.48
C TYR A 71 -5.41 9.83 7.57
N CYS A 72 -5.21 10.63 6.51
CA CYS A 72 -4.29 11.77 6.52
C CYS A 72 -4.87 12.94 5.71
N ILE A 73 -4.45 14.16 6.06
CA ILE A 73 -4.84 15.43 5.40
C ILE A 73 -3.64 16.26 4.96
N THR A 74 -2.45 15.69 5.11
CA THR A 74 -1.16 16.33 4.80
C THR A 74 -0.93 16.30 3.30
N GLU A 75 -0.25 17.29 2.73
CA GLU A 75 0.26 17.20 1.36
C GLU A 75 1.35 16.11 1.27
N TYR A 76 1.45 15.46 0.12
CA TYR A 76 2.56 14.54 -0.13
C TYR A 76 3.84 15.33 -0.36
N VAL A 77 4.86 15.06 0.47
CA VAL A 77 6.20 15.60 0.31
C VAL A 77 7.10 14.46 -0.15
N GLU A 78 7.67 14.58 -1.33
CA GLU A 78 8.66 13.61 -1.82
C GLU A 78 9.78 13.47 -0.78
N PRO A 79 10.12 12.25 -0.35
CA PRO A 79 11.20 12.07 0.60
C PRO A 79 12.50 12.58 -0.05
N VAL A 80 13.14 13.55 0.60
CA VAL A 80 14.45 14.04 0.19
C VAL A 80 15.37 12.84 0.13
N SER A 81 15.89 12.54 -1.07
CA SER A 81 16.86 11.48 -1.26
C SER A 81 18.06 11.78 -0.36
N SER A 82 18.17 11.05 0.74
CA SER A 82 19.34 11.12 1.61
C SER A 82 20.53 10.58 0.83
N LEU A 83 21.30 11.48 0.22
CA LEU A 83 22.77 11.57 0.29
C LEU A 83 23.21 12.85 -0.44
N PRO A 84 23.84 13.84 0.21
CA PRO A 84 24.66 14.79 -0.51
C PRO A 84 25.85 14.01 -1.09
N SER A 85 25.95 13.97 -2.43
CA SER A 85 27.21 13.66 -3.10
C SER A 85 28.16 14.84 -2.86
N ASN A 86 28.77 14.88 -1.68
CA ASN A 86 29.96 15.71 -1.49
C ASN A 86 31.06 15.10 -2.36
N SER A 87 31.33 15.77 -3.48
CA SER A 87 32.56 15.63 -4.27
C SER A 87 33.51 16.76 -3.86
#